data_AF-A0A533SHP3-F1
#
_entry.id   AF-A0A533SHP3-F1
#
_cell.length_a   1.000
_cell.length_b   1.000
_cell.length_c   1.000
_cell.angle_alpha   90.00
_cell.angle_beta   90.00
_cell.angle_gamma   90.00
#
_symmetry.space_group_name_H-M   'P 1'
#
loop_
_entity.id
_entity.type
_entity.pdbx_description
1 polymer ?
#
loop_
_entity_poly.entity_id
_entity_poly.type
_entity_poly.pdbx_seq_one_letter_code
_entity_poly.pdbx_strand_id
1 'polypeptide(L)'
;KNAIAEARRVGVPVIAIVDTNCDPDEVDYPIPGNDDAIRAVALFCAVIADAVLQGKQAREALAEKMAGEVKEDGGAAPVAQAAAAEPAKTKAKTAAKQG
;
A
#
# COMPACT_ATOMS: atom_id res chain seq x y z
N LYS A 1 4.49 -17.40 3.82
CA LYS A 1 5.27 -17.51 2.55
C LYS A 1 4.42 -17.95 1.36
N ASN A 2 3.69 -19.08 1.42
CA ASN A 2 2.87 -19.54 0.28
C ASN A 2 1.87 -18.47 -0.22
N ALA A 3 1.13 -17.82 0.68
CA ALA A 3 0.18 -16.76 0.31
C ALA A 3 0.84 -15.55 -0.37
N ILE A 4 2.04 -15.14 0.07
CA ILE A 4 2.78 -14.01 -0.54
C ILE A 4 3.26 -14.42 -1.94
N ALA A 5 3.79 -15.64 -2.09
CA ALA A 5 4.21 -16.17 -3.37
C ALA A 5 3.04 -16.32 -4.36
N GLU A 6 1.87 -16.75 -3.89
CA GLU A 6 0.64 -16.84 -4.69
C GLU A 6 0.14 -15.45 -5.11
N ALA A 7 0.06 -14.49 -4.18
CA ALA A 7 -0.35 -13.12 -4.47
C ALA A 7 0.55 -12.47 -5.53
N ARG A 8 1.87 -12.64 -5.41
CA ARG A 8 2.84 -12.21 -6.43
C ARG A 8 2.62 -12.87 -7.78
N ARG A 9 2.27 -14.15 -7.80
CA ARG A 9 1.99 -14.89 -9.04
C ARG A 9 0.73 -14.39 -9.73
N VAL A 10 -0.28 -14.00 -8.96
CA VAL A 10 -1.56 -13.47 -9.47
C VAL A 10 -1.48 -11.95 -9.75
N GLY A 11 -0.42 -11.27 -9.30
CA GLY A 11 -0.25 -9.83 -9.48
C GLY A 11 -1.08 -8.99 -8.52
N VAL A 12 -1.41 -9.54 -7.35
CA VAL A 12 -2.13 -8.82 -6.29
C VAL A 12 -1.10 -8.10 -5.41
N PRO A 13 -1.22 -6.78 -5.19
CA PRO A 13 -0.33 -6.05 -4.30
C PRO A 13 -0.51 -6.52 -2.85
N VAL A 14 0.61 -6.71 -2.15
CA VAL A 14 0.66 -7.27 -0.80
C VAL A 14 1.03 -6.19 0.21
N ILE A 15 0.17 -6.05 1.23
CA ILE A 15 0.41 -5.25 2.42
C ILE A 15 0.59 -6.22 3.58
N ALA A 16 1.67 -6.12 4.35
CA ALA A 16 1.94 -7.04 5.46
C ALA A 16 2.74 -6.38 6.59
N ILE A 17 2.58 -6.92 7.80
CA ILE A 17 3.40 -6.55 8.97
C ILE A 17 4.75 -7.27 8.82
N VAL A 18 5.84 -6.53 9.04
CA VAL A 18 7.21 -7.06 8.97
C VAL A 18 7.88 -6.88 10.33
N ASP A 19 8.25 -7.99 10.97
CA ASP A 19 9.10 -8.03 12.17
C ASP A 19 10.53 -8.48 11.80
N THR A 20 11.42 -8.59 12.79
CA THR A 20 12.84 -8.96 12.69
C THR A 20 13.14 -10.27 11.96
N ASN A 21 12.16 -11.16 11.83
CA ASN A 21 12.28 -12.47 11.19
C ASN A 21 11.64 -12.54 9.78
N CYS A 22 11.07 -11.43 9.28
CA CYS A 22 10.42 -11.34 7.98
C CYS A 22 11.26 -10.50 6.99
N ASP A 23 11.31 -10.92 5.73
CA ASP A 23 12.01 -10.19 4.67
C ASP A 23 11.09 -9.10 4.08
N PRO A 24 11.42 -7.80 4.24
CA PRO A 24 10.61 -6.70 3.71
C PRO A 24 10.58 -6.66 2.18
N ASP A 25 11.57 -7.24 1.50
CA ASP A 25 11.62 -7.26 0.03
C ASP A 25 10.56 -8.20 -0.57
N GLU A 26 9.88 -9.01 0.27
CA GLU A 26 8.76 -9.87 -0.13
C GLU A 26 7.40 -9.15 -0.20
N VAL A 27 7.31 -7.89 0.24
CA VAL A 27 6.05 -7.15 0.46
C VAL A 27 6.09 -5.81 -0.27
N ASP A 28 4.99 -5.42 -0.94
CA ASP A 28 4.94 -4.15 -1.70
C ASP A 28 4.80 -2.93 -0.75
N TYR A 29 4.01 -3.09 0.31
CA TYR A 29 3.80 -2.07 1.33
C TYR A 29 4.08 -2.66 2.74
N PRO A 30 5.35 -2.73 3.16
CA PRO A 30 5.72 -3.27 4.45
C PRO A 30 5.36 -2.32 5.59
N ILE A 31 4.73 -2.84 6.64
CA ILE A 31 4.43 -2.12 7.88
C ILE A 31 5.32 -2.68 8.99
N PRO A 32 6.33 -1.94 9.49
CA PRO A 32 7.16 -2.45 10.58
C PRO A 32 6.34 -2.61 11.85
N GLY A 33 6.42 -3.78 12.49
CA GLY A 33 5.65 -4.05 13.69
C GLY A 33 5.85 -5.46 14.23
N ASN A 34 5.31 -5.70 15.42
CA ASN A 34 5.33 -7.02 16.06
C ASN A 34 4.10 -7.82 15.61
N ASP A 35 4.32 -8.92 14.90
CA ASP A 35 3.28 -9.84 14.43
C ASP A 35 2.99 -11.00 15.39
N ASP A 36 3.89 -11.29 16.34
CA ASP A 36 3.72 -12.30 17.38
C ASP A 36 2.68 -11.89 18.45
N ALA A 37 2.52 -10.59 18.69
CA ALA A 37 1.64 -10.09 19.75
C ALA A 37 0.18 -9.93 19.29
N ILE A 38 -0.74 -10.70 19.90
CA ILE A 38 -2.20 -10.60 19.64
C ILE A 38 -2.73 -9.17 19.72
N ARG A 39 -2.29 -8.37 20.70
CA ARG A 39 -2.74 -6.97 20.83
C ARG A 39 -2.28 -6.11 19.65
N ALA A 40 -1.07 -6.35 19.15
CA ALA A 40 -0.52 -5.61 18.02
C ALA A 40 -1.27 -5.98 16.74
N VAL A 41 -1.46 -7.28 16.48
CA VAL A 41 -2.26 -7.76 15.33
C VAL A 41 -3.68 -7.22 15.38
N ALA A 42 -4.34 -7.24 16.53
CA ALA A 42 -5.68 -6.70 16.69
C ALA A 42 -5.74 -5.19 16.39
N LEU A 43 -4.75 -4.41 16.83
CA LEU A 43 -4.63 -2.99 16.53
C LEU A 43 -4.47 -2.73 15.03
N PHE A 44 -3.56 -3.45 14.37
CA PHE A 44 -3.35 -3.31 12.92
C PHE A 44 -4.63 -3.65 12.14
N CYS A 45 -5.27 -4.77 12.47
CA CYS A 45 -6.53 -5.17 11.83
C CYS A 45 -7.63 -4.13 12.01
N ALA A 46 -7.78 -3.55 13.21
CA ALA A 46 -8.78 -2.52 13.48
C ALA A 46 -8.54 -1.26 12.63
N VAL A 47 -7.30 -0.75 12.62
CA VAL A 47 -6.94 0.45 11.85
C VAL A 47 -7.13 0.23 10.34
N ILE A 48 -6.72 -0.94 9.83
CA ILE A 48 -6.90 -1.29 8.41
C ILE A 48 -8.39 -1.42 8.07
N ALA A 49 -9.20 -2.03 8.94
CA ALA A 49 -10.64 -2.14 8.74
C ALA A 49 -11.31 -0.76 8.66
N ASP A 50 -10.96 0.15 9.58
CA ASP A 50 -11.48 1.52 9.58
C ASP A 50 -11.08 2.27 8.31
N ALA A 51 -9.82 2.15 7.87
CA ALA A 51 -9.35 2.75 6.63
C ALA A 51 -10.10 2.22 5.40
N VAL A 52 -10.38 0.92 5.33
CA VAL A 52 -11.15 0.32 4.24
C VAL A 52 -12.59 0.82 4.25
N LEU A 53 -13.22 0.96 5.41
CA LEU A 53 -14.59 1.49 5.53
C LEU A 53 -14.65 2.94 5.07
N GLN A 54 -13.72 3.78 5.52
CA GLN A 54 -13.61 5.18 5.09
C GLN A 54 -13.37 5.28 3.57
N GLY A 55 -12.48 4.45 3.03
CA GLY A 55 -12.21 4.40 1.59
C GLY A 55 -13.43 3.98 0.76
N LYS A 56 -14.23 3.03 1.25
CA LYS A 56 -15.49 2.63 0.60
C LYS A 56 -16.51 3.76 0.57
N GLN A 57 -16.73 4.41 1.71
CA GLN A 57 -17.65 5.55 1.83
C GLN A 57 -17.23 6.72 0.93
N ALA A 58 -15.93 7.06 0.93
CA ALA A 58 -15.40 8.11 0.08
C ALA A 58 -15.57 7.78 -1.41
N ARG A 59 -15.36 6.51 -1.81
CA ARG A 59 -15.56 6.06 -3.19
C ARG A 59 -17.02 6.13 -3.61
N GLU A 60 -17.95 5.74 -2.74
CA GLU A 60 -19.39 5.83 -3.00
C GLU A 60 -19.82 7.30 -3.17
N ALA A 61 -19.41 8.17 -2.23
CA ALA A 61 -19.68 9.60 -2.33
C ALA A 61 -19.10 10.25 -3.59
N LEU A 62 -17.91 9.81 -4.04
CA LEU A 62 -17.32 10.28 -5.29
C LEU A 62 -18.12 9.77 -6.50
N ALA A 63 -18.55 8.51 -6.49
CA ALA A 63 -19.36 7.93 -7.56
C ALA A 63 -20.72 8.63 -7.69
N GLU A 64 -21.36 8.98 -6.57
CA GLU A 64 -22.61 9.75 -6.58
C GLU A 64 -22.42 11.17 -7.14
N LYS A 65 -21.33 11.85 -6.77
CA LYS A 65 -20.99 13.18 -7.31
C LYS A 65 -20.73 13.12 -8.82
N MET A 66 -19.93 12.16 -9.26
CA MET A 66 -19.66 11.96 -10.68
C MET A 66 -20.93 11.59 -11.46
N ALA A 67 -21.82 10.76 -10.92
CA ALA A 67 -23.09 10.43 -11.57
C ALA A 67 -24.04 11.64 -11.69
N GLY A 68 -23.95 12.60 -10.75
CA GLY A 68 -24.68 13.88 -10.83
C GLY A 68 -24.09 14.87 -11.84
N GLU A 69 -22.77 14.82 -12.07
CA GLU A 69 -22.04 15.75 -12.95
C GLU A 69 -22.02 15.31 -14.44
N VAL A 70 -22.32 14.05 -14.77
CA VAL A 70 -22.32 13.51 -16.17
C VAL A 70 -23.44 14.08 -17.08
N LYS A 71 -24.26 15.03 -16.61
CA LYS A 71 -25.24 15.73 -17.48
C LYS A 71 -24.69 16.94 -18.24
N GLU A 72 -23.50 17.44 -17.93
CA GLU A 72 -22.87 18.51 -18.72
C GLU A 72 -21.42 18.16 -19.04
N ASP A 73 -21.13 18.08 -20.34
CA ASP A 73 -19.82 17.90 -20.97
C ASP A 73 -19.14 16.51 -20.90
N GLY A 74 -19.28 15.78 -22.00
CA GLY A 74 -18.55 14.54 -22.25
C GLY A 74 -17.07 14.78 -22.53
N GLY A 75 -16.22 13.93 -21.95
CA GLY A 75 -14.82 13.83 -22.36
C GLY A 75 -13.89 13.21 -21.31
N ALA A 76 -13.44 12.00 -21.62
CA ALA A 76 -12.25 11.32 -21.08
C ALA A 76 -12.16 11.05 -19.56
N ALA A 77 -12.24 9.77 -19.21
CA ALA A 77 -11.93 9.24 -17.88
C ALA A 77 -10.47 9.57 -17.48
N PRO A 78 -10.23 10.24 -16.34
CA PRO A 78 -8.90 10.26 -15.75
C PRO A 78 -8.71 8.97 -14.97
N VAL A 79 -7.82 8.14 -15.50
CA VAL A 79 -7.18 7.04 -14.78
C VAL A 79 -6.66 7.55 -13.44
N ALA A 80 -6.98 6.80 -12.39
CA ALA A 80 -6.54 7.05 -11.02
C ALA A 80 -5.01 7.12 -10.95
N GLN A 81 -4.48 8.34 -10.83
CA GLN A 81 -3.10 8.58 -10.47
C GLN A 81 -3.03 8.67 -8.94
N ALA A 82 -2.97 7.52 -8.28
CA ALA A 82 -2.39 7.42 -6.94
C ALA A 82 -0.88 7.27 -7.12
N ALA A 83 -0.17 8.31 -6.72
CA ALA A 83 1.26 8.53 -6.85
C ALA A 83 2.12 7.27 -6.65
N ALA A 84 2.90 6.98 -7.70
CA ALA A 84 4.18 6.31 -7.56
C ALA A 84 5.09 7.16 -6.67
N ALA A 85 5.37 6.69 -5.46
CA ALA A 85 6.57 7.09 -4.74
C ALA A 85 7.69 6.11 -5.17
N GLU A 86 8.55 6.56 -6.08
CA GLU A 86 9.81 5.88 -6.37
C GLU A 86 10.67 5.78 -5.10
N PRO A 87 11.31 4.62 -4.81
CA PRO A 87 12.32 4.56 -3.77
C PRO A 87 13.60 5.23 -4.29
N ALA A 88 13.98 6.33 -3.64
CA ALA A 88 15.23 7.04 -3.88
C ALA A 88 16.43 6.12 -3.60
N LYS A 89 17.11 5.69 -4.66
CA LYS A 89 18.43 5.07 -4.59
C LYS A 89 19.45 6.12 -4.14
N THR A 90 20.02 5.98 -2.94
CA THR A 90 21.30 6.63 -2.62
C THR A 90 22.37 5.56 -2.42
N LYS A 91 23.23 5.43 -3.45
CA LYS A 91 24.49 4.69 -3.37
C LYS A 91 25.42 5.47 -2.45
N ALA A 92 25.74 4.94 -1.27
CA ALA A 92 26.90 5.38 -0.51
C ALA A 92 28.05 4.39 -0.75
N LYS A 93 28.81 4.64 -1.83
CA LYS A 93 30.16 4.11 -2.02
C LYS A 93 31.11 5.28 -1.82
N THR A 94 31.71 5.39 -0.64
CA THR A 94 32.86 6.28 -0.44
C THR A 94 34.03 5.45 0.00
N ALA A 95 34.94 5.25 -0.95
CA ALA A 95 36.30 4.86 -0.70
C ALA A 95 36.99 5.97 0.10
N ALA A 96 37.63 5.61 1.21
CA ALA A 96 38.64 6.44 1.87
C ALA A 96 39.97 5.68 1.81
N LYS A 97 40.76 6.01 0.80
CA LYS A 97 42.22 5.84 0.75
C LYS A 97 42.82 7.20 1.07
N GLN A 98 43.74 7.25 2.01
CA GLN A 98 44.84 8.22 2.24
C GLN A 98 45.18 8.15 3.75
N GLY A 99 46.41 7.96 4.20
CA GLY A 99 47.73 7.87 3.58
C GLY A 99 48.74 7.48 4.65
#